data_AF-A0A023FRX4-F1
#
_entry.id   AF-A0A023FRX4-F1
#
_cell.length_a   1.000
_cell.length_b   1.000
_cell.length_c   1.000
_cell.angle_alpha   90.00
_cell.angle_beta   90.00
_cell.angle_gamma   90.00
#
_symmetry.space_group_name_H-M   'P 1'
#
loop_
_entity.id
_entity.type
_entity.pdbx_description
1 polymer ?
#
loop_
_entity_poly.entity_id
_entity_poly.type
_entity_poly.pdbx_seq_one_letter_code
_entity_poly.pdbx_strand_id
1 'polypeptide(L)'
;KNQILDLETLRKFNDFYKGKREFEESDLTFLITGRDMVFYEGTTLQTWVGGYAFIGGMCQDYRVGMCEDRATSYYGVYVLSHEIGHSLGCAHDGSPPESYTPGHIGSEQCHWSEGYIMSYEMKDSRQYQFSSCCQKEIRNLLSRDKLRCLSDRKRKSIKRKGFPGRHTSGDNYCKRVYYNEPGVYYDRNYGVQNCKVRCQAQRYHYTIGVVDGVPCDYERKGKQLCMLGDCVENKWKE
;
A
#
# COMPACT_ATOMS: atom_id res chain seq x y z
N LYS A 1 -11.91 -22.29 -2.19
CA LYS A 1 -11.90 -20.95 -1.54
C LYS A 1 -10.65 -20.22 -2.01
N ASN A 2 -10.77 -18.98 -2.50
CA ASN A 2 -9.66 -18.21 -3.06
C ASN A 2 -8.92 -17.42 -1.97
N GLN A 3 -8.58 -18.08 -0.86
CA GLN A 3 -8.05 -17.46 0.36
C GLN A 3 -6.64 -17.97 0.69
N ILE A 4 -5.83 -17.12 1.33
CA ILE A 4 -4.53 -17.45 1.90
C ILE A 4 -4.42 -16.84 3.30
N LEU A 5 -3.80 -17.55 4.23
CA LEU A 5 -3.52 -17.00 5.56
C LEU A 5 -2.42 -15.94 5.47
N ASP A 6 -2.45 -14.91 6.29
CA ASP A 6 -1.43 -13.85 6.29
C ASP A 6 -0.07 -14.37 6.80
N LEU A 7 0.17 -14.41 8.10
CA LEU A 7 1.47 -14.69 8.70
C LEU A 7 2.03 -16.07 8.30
N GLU A 8 1.18 -17.09 8.21
CA GLU A 8 1.58 -18.43 7.81
C GLU A 8 2.06 -18.49 6.37
N THR A 9 1.39 -17.77 5.46
CA THR A 9 1.85 -17.71 4.07
C THR A 9 3.15 -16.91 3.99
N LEU A 10 3.29 -15.81 4.74
CA LEU A 10 4.51 -15.00 4.71
C LEU A 10 5.73 -15.79 5.18
N ARG A 11 5.57 -16.55 6.27
CA ARG A 11 6.62 -17.42 6.81
C ARG A 11 7.03 -18.50 5.80
N LYS A 12 6.06 -19.18 5.20
CA LYS A 12 6.34 -20.17 4.14
C LYS A 12 6.99 -19.55 2.91
N PHE A 13 6.60 -18.33 2.54
CA PHE A 13 7.21 -17.58 1.45
C PHE A 13 8.68 -17.23 1.76
N ASN A 14 8.96 -16.76 2.99
CA ASN A 14 10.32 -16.53 3.47
C ASN A 14 11.16 -17.81 3.41
N ASP A 15 10.67 -18.90 3.99
CA ASP A 15 11.38 -20.18 4.04
C ASP A 15 11.65 -20.75 2.64
N PHE A 16 10.68 -20.59 1.73
CA PHE A 16 10.84 -21.02 0.34
C PHE A 16 11.92 -20.23 -0.40
N TYR A 17 12.07 -18.94 -0.12
CA TYR A 17 13.06 -18.08 -0.79
C TYR A 17 14.41 -18.03 -0.07
N LYS A 18 14.48 -18.45 1.20
CA LYS A 18 15.72 -18.51 1.97
C LYS A 18 16.77 -19.38 1.25
N GLY A 19 17.98 -18.83 1.11
CA GLY A 19 19.09 -19.49 0.40
C GLY A 19 18.99 -19.47 -1.14
N LYS A 20 17.99 -18.78 -1.71
CA LYS A 20 17.90 -18.56 -3.16
C LYS A 20 18.55 -17.23 -3.54
N ARG A 21 19.17 -17.21 -4.71
CA ARG A 21 19.88 -16.03 -5.24
C ARG A 21 19.01 -14.78 -5.27
N GLU A 22 17.73 -14.90 -5.63
CA GLU A 22 16.78 -13.78 -5.67
C GLU A 22 16.58 -13.13 -4.29
N PHE A 23 16.58 -13.93 -3.23
CA PHE A 23 16.42 -13.48 -1.85
C PHE A 23 17.70 -12.89 -1.27
N GLU A 24 18.86 -13.44 -1.65
CA GLU A 24 20.18 -12.98 -1.22
C GLU A 24 20.61 -11.69 -1.92
N GLU A 25 20.19 -11.48 -3.18
CA GLU A 25 20.51 -10.28 -3.95
C GLU A 25 19.56 -9.11 -3.72
N SER A 26 18.47 -9.32 -2.96
CA SER A 26 17.42 -8.34 -2.69
C SER A 26 17.43 -7.85 -1.25
N ASP A 27 17.15 -6.56 -1.05
CA ASP A 27 17.01 -5.97 0.30
C ASP A 27 15.65 -6.33 0.94
N LEU A 28 14.65 -6.58 0.09
CA LEU A 28 13.29 -7.03 0.41
C LEU A 28 12.72 -7.87 -0.75
N THR A 29 12.06 -8.97 -0.44
CA THR A 29 11.33 -9.80 -1.42
C THR A 29 9.83 -9.68 -1.17
N PHE A 30 9.03 -9.44 -2.20
CA PHE A 30 7.60 -9.12 -2.03
C PHE A 30 6.68 -10.06 -2.80
N LEU A 31 5.64 -10.57 -2.14
CA LEU A 31 4.58 -11.37 -2.77
C LEU A 31 3.36 -10.48 -3.06
N ILE A 32 2.98 -10.37 -4.33
CA ILE A 32 1.74 -9.70 -4.75
C ILE A 32 0.75 -10.76 -5.20
N THR A 33 -0.46 -10.74 -4.67
CA THR A 33 -1.46 -11.79 -4.89
C THR A 33 -2.84 -11.23 -5.20
N GLY A 34 -3.58 -11.91 -6.07
CA GLY A 34 -5.01 -11.64 -6.30
C GLY A 34 -5.94 -12.49 -5.41
N ARG A 35 -5.37 -13.25 -4.46
CA ARG A 35 -6.11 -14.05 -3.48
C ARG A 35 -6.48 -13.20 -2.27
N ASP A 36 -7.55 -13.62 -1.60
CA ASP A 36 -8.06 -13.00 -0.37
C ASP A 36 -7.18 -13.39 0.83
N MET A 37 -6.49 -12.42 1.43
CA MET A 37 -5.70 -12.57 2.62
C MET A 37 -6.61 -12.55 3.85
N VAL A 38 -6.41 -13.53 4.72
CA VAL A 38 -7.25 -13.73 5.90
C VAL A 38 -6.38 -14.10 7.09
N PHE A 39 -6.89 -13.86 8.30
CA PHE A 39 -6.24 -14.33 9.54
C PHE A 39 -7.29 -14.78 10.55
N TYR A 40 -6.86 -15.54 11.54
CA TYR A 40 -7.74 -15.93 12.64
C TYR A 40 -7.49 -15.05 13.87
N GLU A 41 -8.54 -14.40 14.33
CA GLU A 41 -8.58 -13.79 15.66
C GLU A 41 -9.28 -14.76 16.61
N GLY A 42 -8.48 -15.54 17.33
CA GLY A 42 -8.96 -16.70 18.09
C GLY A 42 -9.56 -17.75 17.15
N THR A 43 -10.88 -17.88 17.12
CA THR A 43 -11.59 -18.81 16.23
C THR A 43 -12.33 -18.10 15.08
N THR A 44 -12.31 -16.76 15.06
CA THR A 44 -13.01 -15.95 14.07
C THR A 44 -12.09 -15.67 12.88
N LEU A 45 -12.56 -16.01 11.68
CA LEU A 45 -11.84 -15.68 10.45
C LEU A 45 -12.10 -14.21 10.08
N GLN A 46 -11.03 -13.42 10.04
CA GLN A 46 -11.03 -12.03 9.64
C GLN A 46 -10.60 -11.91 8.17
N THR A 47 -11.31 -11.09 7.40
CA THR A 47 -11.15 -10.97 5.92
C THR A 47 -10.83 -9.55 5.46
N TRP A 48 -10.36 -8.70 6.36
CA TRP A 48 -10.06 -7.28 6.07
C TRP A 48 -8.56 -7.00 5.89
N VAL A 49 -7.71 -8.02 5.99
CA VAL A 49 -6.26 -7.87 5.83
C VAL A 49 -5.94 -7.66 4.35
N GLY A 50 -5.25 -6.56 4.03
CA GLY A 50 -4.79 -6.27 2.68
C GLY A 50 -3.32 -6.62 2.45
N GLY A 51 -2.52 -6.73 3.51
CA GLY A 51 -1.08 -6.92 3.42
C GLY A 51 -0.46 -7.30 4.76
N TYR A 52 0.79 -7.75 4.71
CA TYR A 52 1.57 -8.06 5.90
C TYR A 52 3.06 -7.94 5.60
N ALA A 53 3.80 -7.27 6.48
CA ALA A 53 5.26 -7.26 6.50
C ALA A 53 5.79 -7.24 7.94
N PHE A 54 7.03 -7.68 8.12
CA PHE A 54 7.70 -7.60 9.41
C PHE A 54 8.28 -6.19 9.61
N ILE A 55 8.05 -5.62 10.80
CA ILE A 55 8.63 -4.31 11.14
C ILE A 55 10.16 -4.41 11.17
N GLY A 56 10.82 -3.52 10.43
CA GLY A 56 12.28 -3.53 10.30
C GLY A 56 12.82 -4.76 9.56
N GLY A 57 12.02 -5.40 8.71
CA GLY A 57 12.40 -6.60 7.95
C GLY A 57 13.47 -6.39 6.89
N MET A 58 13.70 -5.15 6.43
CA MET A 58 14.74 -4.84 5.45
C MET A 58 16.11 -5.36 5.89
N CYS A 59 16.84 -5.98 4.96
CA CYS A 59 18.16 -6.58 5.20
C CYS A 59 18.20 -7.75 6.23
N GLN A 60 17.07 -8.17 6.83
CA GLN A 60 17.03 -9.24 7.84
C GLN A 60 16.77 -10.62 7.21
N ASP A 61 16.84 -11.68 8.02
CA ASP A 61 16.48 -13.06 7.63
C ASP A 61 15.00 -13.26 7.28
N TYR A 62 14.18 -12.25 7.60
CA TYR A 62 12.74 -12.18 7.35
C TYR A 62 12.40 -10.99 6.45
N ARG A 63 13.28 -10.68 5.49
CA ARG A 63 13.10 -9.62 4.47
C ARG A 63 12.03 -9.93 3.43
N VAL A 64 10.81 -10.17 3.90
CA VAL A 64 9.64 -10.41 3.08
C VAL A 64 8.47 -9.51 3.47
N GLY A 65 7.65 -9.20 2.47
CA GLY A 65 6.31 -8.64 2.68
C GLY A 65 5.34 -9.21 1.65
N MET A 66 4.05 -9.00 1.88
CA MET A 66 3.03 -9.34 0.90
C MET A 66 1.86 -8.36 0.90
N CYS A 67 1.17 -8.26 -0.23
CA CYS A 67 -0.08 -7.53 -0.32
C CYS A 67 -1.02 -8.11 -1.38
N GLU A 68 -2.30 -7.78 -1.22
CA GLU A 68 -3.30 -7.95 -2.25
C GLU A 68 -3.18 -6.89 -3.34
N ASP A 69 -3.18 -7.35 -4.60
CA ASP A 69 -3.54 -6.52 -5.74
C ASP A 69 -4.25 -7.41 -6.77
N ARG A 70 -5.49 -7.04 -7.09
CA ARG A 70 -6.24 -7.72 -8.15
C ARG A 70 -5.84 -7.07 -9.46
N ALA A 71 -5.35 -7.86 -10.41
CA ALA A 71 -4.84 -7.34 -11.68
C ALA A 71 -5.75 -6.26 -12.27
N THR A 72 -5.16 -5.12 -12.65
CA THR A 72 -5.82 -3.89 -13.13
C THR A 72 -6.48 -2.98 -12.08
N SER A 73 -6.46 -3.31 -10.77
CA SER A 73 -6.84 -2.32 -9.74
C SER A 73 -5.78 -1.25 -9.57
N TYR A 74 -4.49 -1.62 -9.51
CA TYR A 74 -3.39 -0.75 -9.07
C TYR A 74 -3.51 -0.21 -7.64
N TYR A 75 -4.61 -0.50 -6.94
CA TYR A 75 -4.82 -0.16 -5.54
C TYR A 75 -3.78 -0.81 -4.62
N GLY A 76 -3.27 -1.99 -4.98
CA GLY A 76 -2.22 -2.65 -4.22
C GLY A 76 -0.91 -1.87 -4.13
N VAL A 77 -0.70 -0.80 -4.93
CA VAL A 77 0.45 0.12 -4.75
C VAL A 77 0.36 0.86 -3.41
N TYR A 78 -0.84 1.27 -3.00
CA TYR A 78 -1.07 1.89 -1.68
C TYR A 78 -0.72 0.91 -0.56
N VAL A 79 -1.28 -0.31 -0.64
CA VAL A 79 -1.04 -1.36 0.35
C VAL A 79 0.44 -1.76 0.39
N LEU A 80 1.05 -1.99 -0.76
CA LEU A 80 2.48 -2.31 -0.87
C LEU A 80 3.35 -1.21 -0.24
N SER A 81 2.98 0.07 -0.42
CA SER A 81 3.73 1.18 0.18
C SER A 81 3.60 1.20 1.72
N HIS A 82 2.44 0.87 2.26
CA HIS A 82 2.23 0.68 3.70
C HIS A 82 3.13 -0.43 4.25
N GLU A 83 3.13 -1.60 3.60
CA GLU A 83 3.95 -2.75 4.03
C GLU A 83 5.46 -2.54 3.85
N ILE A 84 5.88 -1.78 2.83
CA ILE A 84 7.26 -1.31 2.72
C ILE A 84 7.60 -0.37 3.87
N GLY A 85 6.66 0.48 4.30
CA GLY A 85 6.79 1.30 5.50
C GLY A 85 7.11 0.46 6.74
N HIS A 86 6.34 -0.61 6.98
CA HIS A 86 6.66 -1.58 8.03
C HIS A 86 8.06 -2.17 7.86
N SER A 87 8.40 -2.65 6.67
CA SER A 87 9.73 -3.22 6.39
C SER A 87 10.89 -2.26 6.68
N LEU A 88 10.68 -0.96 6.48
CA LEU A 88 11.63 0.11 6.80
C LEU A 88 11.64 0.52 8.28
N GLY A 89 10.72 0.02 9.09
CA GLY A 89 10.67 0.23 10.54
C GLY A 89 9.42 0.92 11.05
N CYS A 90 8.53 1.43 10.20
CA CYS A 90 7.38 2.17 10.69
C CYS A 90 6.41 1.23 11.42
N ALA A 91 6.04 1.59 12.65
CA ALA A 91 4.82 1.05 13.26
C ALA A 91 3.60 1.80 12.70
N HIS A 92 2.40 1.32 13.01
CA HIS A 92 1.21 2.11 12.80
C HIS A 92 1.24 3.40 13.60
N ASP A 93 0.65 4.46 13.05
CA ASP A 93 0.56 5.75 13.74
C ASP A 93 -0.23 5.57 15.05
N GLY A 94 0.33 6.03 16.16
CA GLY A 94 -0.23 5.87 17.51
C GLY A 94 0.24 4.62 18.25
N SER A 95 1.01 3.74 17.61
CA SER A 95 1.50 2.50 18.24
C SER A 95 2.79 2.70 19.02
N PRO A 96 3.00 1.94 20.11
CA PRO A 96 4.23 1.97 20.89
C PRO A 96 5.42 1.36 20.12
N PRO A 97 6.64 1.45 20.67
CA PRO A 97 7.80 0.77 20.13
C PRO A 97 7.67 -0.76 20.07
N GLU A 98 8.24 -1.37 19.03
CA GLU A 98 8.29 -2.83 18.88
C GLU A 98 9.49 -3.44 19.58
N SER A 99 9.25 -4.32 20.55
CA SER A 99 10.29 -4.88 21.42
C SER A 99 11.31 -5.77 20.69
N TYR A 100 10.91 -6.41 19.59
CA TYR A 100 11.77 -7.28 18.80
C TYR A 100 12.66 -6.53 17.80
N THR A 101 12.47 -5.21 17.65
CA THR A 101 13.28 -4.35 16.78
C THR A 101 14.16 -3.44 17.66
N PRO A 102 15.46 -3.78 17.87
CA PRO A 102 16.29 -3.04 18.82
C PRO A 102 16.40 -1.55 18.53
N GLY A 103 15.93 -0.76 19.51
CA GLY A 103 15.90 0.71 19.49
C GLY A 103 14.93 1.32 18.50
N HIS A 104 13.88 0.58 18.16
CA HIS A 104 12.66 1.10 17.57
C HIS A 104 12.03 2.17 18.47
N ILE A 105 11.53 3.27 17.91
CA ILE A 105 10.99 4.40 18.69
C ILE A 105 9.46 4.50 18.68
N GLY A 106 8.76 3.58 18.01
CA GLY A 106 7.30 3.62 17.92
C GLY A 106 6.78 4.79 17.08
N SER A 107 5.49 5.08 17.21
CA SER A 107 4.80 6.17 16.53
C SER A 107 3.69 6.80 17.37
N GLU A 108 3.75 6.69 18.70
CA GLU A 108 2.74 7.21 19.64
C GLU A 108 2.48 8.72 19.50
N GLN A 109 3.47 9.49 19.02
CA GLN A 109 3.34 10.94 18.83
C GLN A 109 2.51 11.34 17.60
N CYS A 110 2.25 10.42 16.67
CA CYS A 110 1.47 10.67 15.47
C CYS A 110 0.12 9.98 15.64
N HIS A 111 -0.96 10.75 15.69
CA HIS A 111 -2.27 10.17 16.00
C HIS A 111 -2.81 9.40 14.79
N TRP A 112 -3.36 8.20 15.02
CA TRP A 112 -4.04 7.39 14.00
C TRP A 112 -5.05 8.21 13.17
N SER A 113 -5.77 9.12 13.82
CA SER A 113 -6.79 9.96 13.20
C SER A 113 -6.24 11.02 12.22
N GLU A 114 -4.93 11.24 12.16
CA GLU A 114 -4.33 12.15 11.18
C GLU A 114 -4.40 11.60 9.74
N GLY A 115 -4.59 10.28 9.58
CA GLY A 115 -4.84 9.68 8.27
C GLY A 115 -3.62 9.58 7.36
N TYR A 116 -2.41 9.48 7.93
CA TYR A 116 -1.21 9.17 7.17
C TYR A 116 -1.19 7.69 6.73
N ILE A 117 -0.30 7.32 5.80
CA ILE A 117 -0.31 5.99 5.17
C ILE A 117 -0.18 4.83 6.16
N MET A 118 0.42 5.03 7.34
CA MET A 118 0.54 4.01 8.39
C MET A 118 -0.71 3.90 9.28
N SER A 119 -1.82 4.53 8.87
CA SER A 119 -3.16 4.33 9.42
C SER A 119 -4.10 3.82 8.32
N TYR A 120 -5.32 3.42 8.69
CA TYR A 120 -6.36 3.03 7.73
C TYR A 120 -7.39 4.16 7.45
N GLU A 121 -7.09 5.39 7.87
CA GLU A 121 -7.98 6.54 7.80
C GLU A 121 -7.82 7.35 6.50
N MET A 122 -8.64 7.04 5.49
CA MET A 122 -8.56 7.64 4.14
C MET A 122 -9.24 9.02 4.01
N LYS A 123 -8.73 10.01 4.74
CA LYS A 123 -9.36 11.34 4.88
C LYS A 123 -9.03 12.29 3.73
N ASP A 124 -7.76 12.45 3.41
CA ASP A 124 -7.26 13.40 2.41
C ASP A 124 -5.93 12.90 1.79
N SER A 125 -5.13 13.78 1.19
CA SER A 125 -3.87 13.40 0.53
C SER A 125 -2.78 12.94 1.51
N ARG A 126 -2.94 13.12 2.83
CA ARG A 126 -2.03 12.56 3.84
C ARG A 126 -1.95 11.04 3.79
N GLN A 127 -3.01 10.35 3.35
CA GLN A 127 -3.02 8.89 3.22
C GLN A 127 -1.92 8.38 2.29
N TYR A 128 -1.37 9.23 1.40
CA TYR A 128 -0.29 8.87 0.48
C TYR A 128 1.10 9.33 0.98
N GLN A 129 1.21 9.68 2.26
CA GLN A 129 2.43 10.21 2.87
C GLN A 129 2.76 9.49 4.16
N PHE A 130 4.05 9.37 4.46
CA PHE A 130 4.50 8.92 5.78
C PHE A 130 4.41 10.05 6.81
N SER A 131 3.87 9.74 7.99
CA SER A 131 3.84 10.65 9.13
C SER A 131 5.25 11.06 9.56
N SER A 132 5.35 12.13 10.35
CA SER A 132 6.65 12.56 10.87
C SER A 132 7.31 11.48 11.76
N CYS A 133 6.51 10.62 12.41
CA CYS A 133 6.99 9.52 13.24
C CYS A 133 7.60 8.42 12.39
N CYS A 134 6.89 7.95 11.37
CA CYS A 134 7.43 6.97 10.42
C CYS A 134 8.72 7.49 9.77
N GLN A 135 8.75 8.75 9.31
CA GLN A 135 9.97 9.32 8.75
C GLN A 135 11.14 9.41 9.75
N LYS A 136 10.88 9.69 11.04
CA LYS A 136 11.91 9.70 12.09
C LYS A 136 12.43 8.28 12.34
N GLU A 137 11.53 7.30 12.40
CA GLU A 137 11.89 5.91 12.65
C GLU A 137 12.72 5.32 11.50
N ILE A 138 12.35 5.61 10.25
CA ILE A 138 13.18 5.24 9.09
C ILE A 138 14.60 5.79 9.24
N ARG A 139 14.76 7.07 9.62
CA ARG A 139 16.10 7.66 9.84
C ARG A 139 16.83 7.02 11.02
N ASN A 140 16.11 6.70 12.11
CA ASN A 140 16.67 6.03 13.28
C ASN A 140 17.18 4.61 12.96
N LEU A 141 16.45 3.84 12.15
CA LEU A 141 16.90 2.49 11.81
C LEU A 141 17.96 2.48 10.70
N LEU A 142 17.90 3.41 9.74
CA LEU A 142 18.95 3.57 8.72
C LEU A 142 20.32 3.94 9.30
N SER A 143 20.37 4.57 10.48
CA SER A 143 21.65 4.86 11.17
C SER A 143 22.24 3.65 11.90
N ARG A 144 21.55 2.52 11.91
CA ARG A 144 21.97 1.27 12.58
C ARG A 144 22.52 0.27 11.57
N ASP A 145 23.46 -0.55 12.02
CA ASP A 145 24.12 -1.56 11.17
C ASP A 145 23.14 -2.54 10.50
N LYS A 146 21.99 -2.79 11.13
CA LYS A 146 20.99 -3.74 10.63
C LYS A 146 20.39 -3.36 9.27
N LEU A 147 20.29 -2.07 8.92
CA LEU A 147 19.78 -1.65 7.60
C LEU A 147 20.87 -1.12 6.66
N ARG A 148 22.13 -1.45 6.92
CA ARG A 148 23.25 -0.96 6.10
C ARG A 148 23.17 -1.38 4.63
N CYS A 149 22.44 -2.46 4.30
CA CYS A 149 22.24 -2.86 2.90
C CYS A 149 21.57 -1.77 2.05
N LEU A 150 20.76 -0.90 2.67
CA LEU A 150 20.08 0.21 2.00
C LEU A 150 21.00 1.41 1.71
N SER A 151 22.26 1.38 2.16
CA SER A 151 23.24 2.44 1.87
C SER A 151 23.78 2.37 0.44
N ASP A 152 23.76 1.17 -0.17
CA ASP A 152 24.30 0.95 -1.51
C ASP A 152 23.20 0.95 -2.58
N ARG A 153 23.36 1.80 -3.60
CA ARG A 153 22.38 1.91 -4.69
C ARG A 153 22.76 1.03 -5.88
N LYS A 154 22.02 -0.06 -6.11
CA LYS A 154 22.06 -0.78 -7.39
C LYS A 154 21.22 -0.04 -8.45
N ARG A 155 21.76 0.09 -9.68
CA ARG A 155 21.28 1.06 -10.71
C ARG A 155 20.11 0.64 -11.60
N LYS A 156 19.50 -0.55 -11.44
CA LYS A 156 18.45 -1.01 -12.36
C LYS A 156 17.04 -0.90 -11.76
N SER A 157 16.46 0.30 -11.84
CA SER A 157 15.01 0.46 -11.66
C SER A 157 14.27 0.09 -12.96
N ILE A 158 13.26 -0.77 -12.88
CA ILE A 158 12.32 -0.98 -13.99
C ILE A 158 11.37 0.22 -13.99
N LYS A 159 11.40 1.03 -15.05
CA LYS A 159 10.47 2.15 -15.22
C LYS A 159 9.52 1.83 -16.37
N ARG A 160 8.22 1.87 -16.09
CA ARG A 160 7.19 1.87 -17.12
C ARG A 160 6.72 3.31 -17.31
N LYS A 161 6.55 3.74 -18.56
CA LYS A 161 5.99 5.06 -18.88
C LYS A 161 4.48 5.04 -18.67
N GLY A 162 3.93 6.21 -18.31
CA GLY A 162 2.50 6.42 -18.13
C GLY A 162 2.01 6.14 -16.71
N PHE A 163 0.81 6.64 -16.42
CA PHE A 163 0.17 6.53 -15.12
C PHE A 163 -0.92 5.44 -15.08
N PRO A 164 -1.14 4.78 -13.93
CA PRO A 164 -2.13 3.73 -13.79
C PRO A 164 -3.56 4.17 -14.16
N GLY A 165 -3.91 5.44 -13.96
CA GLY A 165 -5.21 6.02 -14.31
C GLY A 165 -5.53 6.01 -15.80
N ARG A 166 -4.54 5.79 -16.67
CA ARG A 166 -4.74 5.58 -18.12
C ARG A 166 -5.01 4.12 -18.48
N HIS A 167 -4.83 3.20 -17.54
CA HIS A 167 -4.91 1.76 -17.75
C HIS A 167 -6.07 1.09 -17.01
N THR A 168 -6.90 1.87 -16.31
CA THR A 168 -8.14 1.38 -15.68
C THR A 168 -9.25 2.41 -15.82
N SER A 169 -10.48 1.95 -16.10
CA SER A 169 -11.68 2.79 -16.05
C SER A 169 -12.23 2.85 -14.62
N GLY A 170 -13.08 3.84 -14.31
CA GLY A 170 -13.76 3.89 -13.00
C GLY A 170 -14.54 2.61 -12.69
N ASP A 171 -15.29 2.08 -13.66
CA ASP A 171 -16.05 0.84 -13.50
C ASP A 171 -15.15 -0.37 -13.24
N ASN A 172 -14.03 -0.50 -13.97
CA ASN A 172 -13.07 -1.56 -13.72
C ASN A 172 -12.41 -1.40 -12.34
N TYR A 173 -12.01 -0.18 -11.97
CA TYR A 173 -11.41 0.10 -10.67
C TYR A 173 -12.33 -0.31 -9.52
N CYS A 174 -13.59 0.13 -9.54
CA CYS A 174 -14.57 -0.25 -8.52
C CYS A 174 -14.79 -1.76 -8.43
N LYS A 175 -14.93 -2.45 -9.58
CA LYS A 175 -15.11 -3.92 -9.61
C LYS A 175 -13.90 -4.69 -9.12
N ARG A 176 -12.69 -4.18 -9.35
CA ARG A 176 -11.45 -4.86 -8.94
C ARG A 176 -11.13 -4.63 -7.48
N VAL A 177 -11.33 -3.42 -6.96
CA VAL A 177 -11.13 -3.12 -5.54
C VAL A 177 -12.21 -3.77 -4.69
N TYR A 178 -13.48 -3.58 -5.03
CA TYR A 178 -14.63 -4.13 -4.31
C TYR A 178 -15.15 -5.41 -4.97
N TYR A 179 -14.24 -6.35 -5.25
CA TYR A 179 -14.55 -7.59 -5.98
C TYR A 179 -15.58 -8.49 -5.29
N ASN A 180 -15.72 -8.37 -3.97
CA ASN A 180 -16.69 -9.11 -3.16
C ASN A 180 -18.11 -8.50 -3.23
N GLU A 181 -18.28 -7.34 -3.87
CA GLU A 181 -19.55 -6.61 -3.96
C GLU A 181 -20.20 -6.84 -5.34
N PRO A 182 -21.18 -7.76 -5.45
CA PRO A 182 -21.74 -8.11 -6.74
C PRO A 182 -22.47 -6.92 -7.37
N GLY A 183 -22.09 -6.61 -8.61
CA GLY A 183 -22.71 -5.51 -9.37
C GLY A 183 -22.21 -4.12 -8.97
N VAL A 184 -21.16 -4.00 -8.16
CA VAL A 184 -20.54 -2.70 -7.87
C VAL A 184 -20.11 -2.00 -9.16
N TYR A 185 -20.37 -0.69 -9.25
CA TYR A 185 -20.07 0.12 -10.41
C TYR A 185 -19.62 1.53 -10.02
N TYR A 186 -19.04 2.26 -10.97
CA TYR A 186 -18.62 3.64 -10.74
C TYR A 186 -19.81 4.60 -10.89
N ASP A 187 -20.08 5.38 -9.85
CA ASP A 187 -21.10 6.43 -9.89
C ASP A 187 -20.64 7.62 -10.75
N ARG A 188 -21.11 7.62 -11.99
CA ARG A 188 -20.83 8.67 -12.99
C ARG A 188 -21.42 10.02 -12.62
N ASN A 189 -22.51 10.05 -11.85
CA ASN A 189 -23.15 11.29 -11.42
C ASN A 189 -22.29 11.97 -10.35
N TYR A 190 -21.67 11.19 -9.46
CA TYR A 190 -20.71 11.72 -8.51
C TYR A 190 -19.43 12.22 -9.20
N GLY A 191 -18.94 11.50 -10.21
CA GLY A 191 -17.72 11.89 -10.91
C GLY A 191 -16.45 11.63 -10.08
N VAL A 192 -15.33 12.25 -10.48
CA VAL A 192 -14.14 12.34 -9.63
C VAL A 192 -14.15 13.69 -8.92
N GLN A 193 -14.15 13.68 -7.58
CA GLN A 193 -14.13 14.88 -6.74
C GLN A 193 -13.01 14.75 -5.71
N ASN A 194 -12.15 15.78 -5.58
CA ASN A 194 -10.98 15.74 -4.70
C ASN A 194 -10.18 14.44 -4.86
N CYS A 195 -10.02 13.99 -6.11
CA CYS A 195 -9.38 12.73 -6.48
C CYS A 195 -9.95 11.49 -5.78
N LYS A 196 -11.24 11.51 -5.48
CA LYS A 196 -12.03 10.38 -5.01
C LYS A 196 -13.20 10.11 -5.96
N VAL A 197 -13.62 8.86 -6.01
CA VAL A 197 -14.82 8.40 -6.73
C VAL A 197 -15.74 7.64 -5.78
N ARG A 198 -17.00 7.50 -6.19
CA ARG A 198 -17.95 6.60 -5.52
C ARG A 198 -18.10 5.30 -6.29
N CYS A 199 -17.91 4.20 -5.58
CA CYS A 199 -18.24 2.86 -6.05
C CYS A 199 -19.58 2.46 -5.44
N GLN A 200 -20.63 2.48 -6.26
CA GLN A 200 -22.00 2.22 -5.85
C GLN A 200 -22.26 0.72 -5.78
N ALA A 201 -22.63 0.24 -4.59
CA ALA A 201 -23.15 -1.10 -4.34
C ALA A 201 -24.69 -1.04 -4.22
N GLN A 202 -25.34 -2.15 -3.85
CA GLN A 202 -26.81 -2.19 -3.82
C GLN A 202 -27.45 -1.25 -2.80
N ARG A 203 -26.87 -1.12 -1.61
CA ARG A 203 -27.46 -0.38 -0.47
C ARG A 203 -26.66 0.83 -0.02
N TYR A 204 -25.41 0.92 -0.43
CA TYR A 204 -24.47 1.95 0.00
C TYR A 204 -23.45 2.20 -1.11
N HIS A 205 -22.58 3.17 -0.89
CA HIS A 205 -21.44 3.42 -1.76
C HIS A 205 -20.17 3.45 -0.92
N TYR A 206 -19.06 3.07 -1.54
CA TYR A 206 -17.73 3.34 -1.01
C TYR A 206 -17.18 4.61 -1.64
N THR A 207 -16.49 5.42 -0.86
CA THR A 207 -15.70 6.55 -1.40
C THR A 207 -14.24 6.17 -1.33
N ILE A 208 -13.55 6.19 -2.47
CA ILE A 208 -12.16 5.75 -2.59
C ILE A 208 -11.34 6.71 -3.43
N GLY A 209 -10.07 6.88 -3.08
CA GLY A 209 -9.10 7.61 -3.90
C GLY A 209 -8.90 6.96 -5.26
N VAL A 210 -8.78 7.76 -6.31
CA VAL A 210 -8.41 7.27 -7.63
C VAL A 210 -6.90 7.09 -7.74
N VAL A 211 -6.49 6.19 -8.62
CA VAL A 211 -5.08 5.99 -8.95
C VAL A 211 -4.53 7.22 -9.69
N ASP A 212 -3.21 7.43 -9.59
CA ASP A 212 -2.54 8.54 -10.25
C ASP A 212 -2.82 8.59 -11.76
N GLY A 213 -2.95 9.79 -12.31
CA GLY A 213 -3.16 10.05 -13.73
C GLY A 213 -4.63 10.03 -14.19
N VAL A 214 -5.60 9.90 -13.29
CA VAL A 214 -7.02 10.06 -13.63
C VAL A 214 -7.34 11.56 -13.86
N PRO A 215 -7.99 11.94 -14.98
CA PRO A 215 -8.40 13.32 -15.22
C PRO A 215 -9.35 13.87 -14.16
N CYS A 216 -8.98 15.01 -13.57
CA CYS A 216 -9.73 15.68 -12.50
C CYS A 216 -10.28 17.05 -12.91
N ASP A 217 -9.93 17.56 -14.09
CA ASP A 217 -10.52 18.78 -14.63
C ASP A 217 -12.00 18.60 -14.99
N TYR A 218 -12.76 19.71 -14.98
CA TYR A 218 -14.20 19.72 -15.23
C TYR A 218 -14.60 19.06 -16.57
N GLU A 219 -13.83 19.32 -17.63
CA GLU A 219 -14.08 18.75 -18.96
C GLU A 219 -13.60 17.30 -19.11
N ARG A 220 -12.90 16.74 -18.10
CA ARG A 220 -12.27 15.41 -18.13
C ARG A 220 -11.32 15.19 -19.32
N LYS A 221 -10.68 16.26 -19.79
CA LYS A 221 -9.76 16.23 -20.94
C LYS A 221 -8.30 16.03 -20.56
N GLY A 222 -7.98 15.95 -19.26
CA GLY A 222 -6.63 15.68 -18.77
C GLY A 222 -5.75 16.93 -18.70
N LYS A 223 -6.36 18.12 -18.59
CA LYS A 223 -5.63 19.37 -18.26
C LYS A 223 -5.14 19.34 -16.81
N GLN A 224 -5.88 18.66 -15.93
CA GLN A 224 -5.47 18.39 -14.56
C GLN A 224 -5.62 16.89 -14.29
N LEU A 225 -4.66 16.33 -13.56
CA LEU A 225 -4.61 14.92 -13.20
C LEU A 225 -4.57 14.77 -11.69
N CYS A 226 -5.18 13.70 -11.21
CA CYS A 226 -5.00 13.27 -9.83
C CYS A 226 -3.60 12.71 -9.64
N MET A 227 -2.88 13.28 -8.67
CA MET A 227 -1.53 12.88 -8.28
C MET A 227 -1.44 12.87 -6.76
N LEU A 228 -1.16 11.72 -6.14
CA LEU A 228 -1.07 11.56 -4.69
C LEU A 228 -2.29 12.16 -3.95
N GLY A 229 -3.49 11.98 -4.51
CA GLY A 229 -4.74 12.47 -3.92
C GLY A 229 -5.11 13.92 -4.21
N ASP A 230 -4.27 14.67 -4.92
CA ASP A 230 -4.53 16.08 -5.25
C ASP A 230 -4.73 16.29 -6.75
N CYS A 231 -5.63 17.21 -7.11
CA CYS A 231 -5.88 17.56 -8.51
C CYS A 231 -4.91 18.66 -8.95
N VAL A 232 -3.90 18.29 -9.75
CA VAL A 232 -2.80 19.18 -10.13
C VAL A 232 -2.75 19.41 -11.64
N GLU A 233 -2.21 20.55 -12.07
CA GLU A 233 -2.00 20.83 -13.50
C GLU A 233 -1.16 19.75 -14.17
N ASN A 234 -1.59 19.28 -15.34
CA ASN A 234 -0.84 18.29 -16.09
C ASN A 234 0.44 18.89 -16.71
N LYS A 235 1.56 18.76 -16.00
CA LYS A 235 2.91 19.10 -16.45
C LYS A 235 3.61 17.95 -17.19
N TRP A 236 2.96 16.80 -17.31
CA TRP A 236 3.49 15.60 -17.91
C TRP A 236 3.17 15.67 -19.40
N LYS A 237 4.11 16.26 -20.16
CA LYS A 237 4.17 16.09 -21.61
C LYS A 237 4.57 14.65 -21.87
N GLU A 238 3.58 13.81 -22.09
CA GLU A 238 3.80 12.47 -22.66
C GLU A 238 4.06 12.57 -24.17
#